data_AF-A0A1M3HIH6-F1
#
_entry.id   AF-A0A1M3HIH6-F1
#
_cell.length_a   1.000
_cell.length_b   1.000
_cell.length_c   1.000
_cell.angle_alpha   90.00
_cell.angle_beta   90.00
_cell.angle_gamma   90.00
#
_symmetry.space_group_name_H-M   'P 1'
#
loop_
_entity.id
_entity.type
_entity.pdbx_description
1 polymer ?
#
loop_
_entity_poly.entity_id
_entity_poly.type
_entity_poly.pdbx_seq_one_letter_code
_entity_poly.pdbx_strand_id
1 'polypeptide(L)'
;MRVANKFIINADDFGYSDAVNGAVLKCFQKWLVTSASLLVNMPGFESAVEMVHGHSHLSGKIGVRLNLTEGFSLTSAIRDCTSFCHESGFFILKESSRVLVLTKHEKQAVYEELKTQLETTLLASLAREYGIQRVRFSRNMGPMMRGIGGHYRWLFHRLAAGYQGICGPDLSGYASDWLQLSEKRRPAGKYIEIAVHPVLDEYGDLVDKDGKDLQRKLRPIIDHRHTISYAELPVHREGRGRTTTGIIHDVTVPAN
;
A
#
# COMPACT_ATOMS: atom_id res chain seq x y z
N MET A 1 -0.63 32.13 3.36
CA MET A 1 -0.16 30.93 4.09
C MET A 1 -0.13 29.75 3.13
N ARG A 2 0.92 28.90 3.16
CA ARG A 2 0.91 27.64 2.39
C ARG A 2 -0.14 26.72 3.00
N VAL A 3 -0.99 26.11 2.18
CA VAL A 3 -1.96 25.08 2.62
C VAL A 3 -1.18 23.91 3.21
N ALA A 4 -1.54 23.47 4.41
CA ALA A 4 -0.82 22.39 5.07
C ALA A 4 -1.12 21.04 4.43
N ASN A 5 -0.15 20.13 4.45
CA ASN A 5 -0.34 18.75 4.02
C ASN A 5 -1.19 17.97 5.02
N LYS A 6 -1.79 16.89 4.55
CA LYS A 6 -2.46 15.89 5.36
C LYS A 6 -1.71 14.56 5.25
N PHE A 7 -1.46 13.92 6.38
CA PHE A 7 -0.65 12.71 6.48
C PHE A 7 -1.50 11.49 6.76
N ILE A 8 -1.31 10.43 5.98
CA ILE A 8 -1.84 9.10 6.27
C ILE A 8 -0.66 8.27 6.75
N ILE A 9 -0.72 7.78 7.98
CA ILE A 9 0.24 6.77 8.43
C ILE A 9 -0.39 5.41 8.16
N ASN A 10 0.18 4.68 7.20
CA ASN A 10 -0.35 3.41 6.70
C ASN A 10 0.52 2.24 7.17
N ALA A 11 -0.09 1.29 7.86
CA ALA A 11 0.51 -0.01 8.09
C ALA A 11 0.40 -0.89 6.83
N ASP A 12 1.54 -1.24 6.27
CA ASP A 12 1.63 -2.21 5.18
C ASP A 12 1.52 -3.64 5.71
N ASP A 13 1.25 -4.57 4.80
CA ASP A 13 1.28 -6.01 5.04
C ASP A 13 0.20 -6.55 5.98
N PHE A 14 -0.89 -5.79 6.19
CA PHE A 14 -2.07 -6.36 6.83
C PHE A 14 -2.59 -7.53 5.95
N GLY A 15 -2.91 -8.67 6.54
CA GLY A 15 -3.21 -9.91 5.81
C GLY A 15 -1.99 -10.79 5.52
N TYR A 16 -0.76 -10.36 5.80
CA TYR A 16 0.45 -11.16 5.53
C TYR A 16 0.49 -12.45 6.37
N SER A 17 0.31 -12.33 7.69
CA SER A 17 0.25 -13.44 8.65
C SER A 17 -0.42 -12.99 9.94
N ASP A 18 -0.82 -13.92 10.80
CA ASP A 18 -1.45 -13.59 12.10
C ASP A 18 -0.58 -12.71 13.00
N ALA A 19 0.74 -12.97 13.01
CA ALA A 19 1.69 -12.17 13.76
C ALA A 19 1.74 -10.72 13.27
N VAL A 20 1.76 -10.52 11.93
CA VAL A 20 1.73 -9.18 11.34
C VAL A 20 0.38 -8.51 11.58
N ASN A 21 -0.73 -9.24 11.45
CA ASN A 21 -2.07 -8.72 11.73
C ASN A 21 -2.19 -8.21 13.17
N GLY A 22 -1.68 -8.97 14.13
CA GLY A 22 -1.62 -8.56 15.53
C GLY A 22 -0.79 -7.29 15.76
N ALA A 23 0.35 -7.16 15.07
CA ALA A 23 1.17 -5.94 15.11
C ALA A 23 0.41 -4.73 14.55
N VAL A 24 -0.24 -4.88 13.39
CA VAL A 24 -1.07 -3.84 12.77
C VAL A 24 -2.20 -3.40 13.70
N LEU A 25 -2.93 -4.34 14.30
CA LEU A 25 -3.99 -4.04 15.25
C LEU A 25 -3.46 -3.29 16.47
N LYS A 26 -2.32 -3.72 17.03
CA LYS A 26 -1.64 -3.03 18.14
C LYS A 26 -1.21 -1.61 17.76
N CYS A 27 -0.81 -1.36 16.52
CA CYS A 27 -0.52 -0.02 16.02
C CYS A 27 -1.77 0.89 16.04
N PHE A 28 -2.94 0.38 15.62
CA PHE A 28 -4.20 1.13 15.70
C PHE A 28 -4.58 1.44 17.16
N GLN A 29 -4.47 0.47 18.06
CA GLN A 29 -4.75 0.65 19.49
C GLN A 29 -3.83 1.69 20.16
N LYS A 30 -2.58 1.80 19.69
CA LYS A 30 -1.60 2.80 20.15
C LYS A 30 -1.62 4.11 19.36
N TRP A 31 -2.56 4.29 18.42
CA TRP A 31 -2.68 5.49 17.58
C TRP A 31 -1.41 5.83 16.78
N LEU A 32 -0.58 4.82 16.48
CA LEU A 32 0.63 4.99 15.68
C LEU A 32 0.32 5.03 14.19
N VAL A 33 -0.78 4.38 13.78
CA VAL A 33 -1.23 4.33 12.38
C VAL A 33 -2.67 4.81 12.27
N THR A 34 -2.98 5.36 11.11
CA THR A 34 -4.32 5.89 10.77
C THR A 34 -5.06 4.97 9.81
N SER A 35 -4.32 4.13 9.08
CA SER A 35 -4.82 3.28 8.01
C SER A 35 -3.97 2.02 7.91
N ALA A 36 -4.48 0.99 7.23
CA ALA A 36 -3.70 -0.18 6.86
C ALA A 36 -4.07 -0.66 5.46
N SER A 37 -3.15 -1.39 4.83
CA SER A 37 -3.35 -1.93 3.48
C SER A 37 -3.29 -3.45 3.47
N LEU A 38 -4.43 -4.05 3.12
CA LEU A 38 -4.72 -5.48 3.14
C LEU A 38 -4.17 -6.19 1.90
N LEU A 39 -3.40 -7.24 2.13
CA LEU A 39 -2.95 -8.22 1.15
C LEU A 39 -3.94 -9.38 1.14
N VAL A 40 -4.59 -9.59 -0.01
CA VAL A 40 -5.64 -10.61 -0.14
C VAL A 40 -5.12 -11.99 -0.49
N ASN A 41 -3.92 -12.08 -1.04
CA ASN A 41 -3.34 -13.30 -1.57
C ASN A 41 -2.29 -13.91 -0.62
N MET A 42 -2.45 -13.61 0.67
CA MET A 42 -1.53 -13.98 1.74
C MET A 42 -2.21 -14.85 2.81
N PRO A 43 -1.46 -15.72 3.51
CA PRO A 43 -2.04 -16.65 4.49
C PRO A 43 -2.81 -15.99 5.64
N GLY A 44 -2.44 -14.77 6.04
CA GLY A 44 -3.12 -14.04 7.11
C GLY A 44 -4.39 -13.29 6.69
N PHE A 45 -4.86 -13.44 5.44
CA PHE A 45 -5.98 -12.66 4.92
C PHE A 45 -7.28 -12.88 5.72
N GLU A 46 -7.66 -14.12 5.99
CA GLU A 46 -8.92 -14.44 6.69
C GLU A 46 -8.93 -13.85 8.11
N SER A 47 -7.86 -14.05 8.86
CA SER A 47 -7.64 -13.47 10.19
C SER A 47 -7.68 -11.94 10.18
N ALA A 48 -7.10 -11.30 9.16
CA ALA A 48 -7.18 -9.84 9.02
C ALA A 48 -8.63 -9.37 8.83
N VAL A 49 -9.43 -10.11 8.06
CA VAL A 49 -10.85 -9.80 7.86
C VAL A 49 -11.66 -9.95 9.15
N GLU A 50 -11.44 -11.02 9.90
CA GLU A 50 -12.06 -11.20 11.22
C GLU A 50 -11.72 -10.04 12.17
N MET A 51 -10.46 -9.58 12.16
CA MET A 51 -10.05 -8.41 12.94
C MET A 51 -10.79 -7.14 12.52
N VAL A 52 -11.02 -6.92 11.23
CA VAL A 52 -11.81 -5.77 10.75
C VAL A 52 -13.26 -5.85 11.24
N HIS A 53 -13.87 -7.03 11.15
CA HIS A 53 -15.23 -7.25 11.64
C HIS A 53 -15.36 -7.04 13.14
N GLY A 54 -14.38 -7.54 13.92
CA GLY A 54 -14.36 -7.41 15.37
C GLY A 54 -14.04 -6.00 15.89
N HIS A 55 -13.56 -5.10 15.03
CA HIS A 55 -13.08 -3.78 15.44
C HIS A 55 -13.65 -2.66 14.56
N SER A 56 -14.85 -2.18 14.91
CA SER A 56 -15.57 -1.13 14.17
C SER A 56 -14.77 0.15 13.94
N HIS A 57 -13.80 0.47 14.81
CA HIS A 57 -12.92 1.63 14.64
C HIS A 57 -11.93 1.52 13.46
N LEU A 58 -11.81 0.34 12.83
CA LEU A 58 -11.06 0.10 11.60
C LEU A 58 -11.91 0.34 10.33
N SER A 59 -13.23 0.48 10.49
CA SER A 59 -14.15 0.70 9.36
C SER A 59 -13.74 1.93 8.55
N GLY A 60 -13.71 1.78 7.22
CA GLY A 60 -13.21 2.80 6.28
C GLY A 60 -11.70 3.07 6.35
N LYS A 61 -10.93 2.50 7.29
CA LYS A 61 -9.47 2.76 7.43
C LYS A 61 -8.59 1.73 6.74
N ILE A 62 -9.18 0.68 6.19
CA ILE A 62 -8.47 -0.40 5.50
C ILE A 62 -8.61 -0.21 4.00
N GLY A 63 -7.49 -0.23 3.28
CA GLY A 63 -7.43 -0.25 1.82
C GLY A 63 -6.86 -1.57 1.31
N VAL A 64 -6.92 -1.82 0.02
CA VAL A 64 -6.37 -3.04 -0.60
C VAL A 64 -4.97 -2.76 -1.18
N ARG A 65 -3.97 -3.57 -0.86
CA ARG A 65 -2.66 -3.55 -1.51
C ARG A 65 -2.62 -4.62 -2.59
N LEU A 66 -2.53 -4.21 -3.85
CA LEU A 66 -2.31 -5.16 -4.94
C LEU A 66 -0.89 -5.71 -4.90
N ASN A 67 -0.76 -7.02 -5.12
CA ASN A 67 0.48 -7.74 -4.89
C ASN A 67 0.71 -8.79 -5.97
N LEU A 68 1.84 -8.70 -6.65
CA LEU A 68 2.28 -9.67 -7.69
C LEU A 68 3.71 -10.14 -7.42
N THR A 69 4.19 -9.93 -6.20
CA THR A 69 5.59 -10.15 -5.82
C THR A 69 5.74 -11.17 -4.72
N GLU A 70 4.73 -11.34 -3.88
CA GLU A 70 4.78 -12.24 -2.72
C GLU A 70 3.47 -13.04 -2.59
N GLY A 71 3.49 -14.18 -1.91
CA GLY A 71 2.30 -15.01 -1.74
C GLY A 71 1.93 -15.82 -2.98
N PHE A 72 0.69 -16.32 -3.02
CA PHE A 72 0.22 -17.16 -4.13
C PHE A 72 -0.62 -16.36 -5.12
N SER A 73 -0.63 -16.77 -6.39
CA SER A 73 -1.58 -16.29 -7.40
C SER A 73 -3.00 -16.71 -7.04
N LEU A 74 -3.98 -15.82 -7.19
CA LEU A 74 -5.40 -16.16 -7.07
C LEU A 74 -5.97 -16.77 -8.36
N THR A 75 -5.32 -16.53 -9.50
CA THR A 75 -5.76 -17.01 -10.82
C THR A 75 -4.79 -18.03 -11.42
N SER A 76 -5.32 -18.97 -12.22
CA SER A 76 -4.50 -19.95 -12.94
C SER A 76 -3.73 -19.30 -14.11
N ALA A 77 -4.32 -18.30 -14.77
CA ALA A 77 -3.70 -17.65 -15.93
C ALA A 77 -2.32 -17.05 -15.61
N ILE A 78 -2.16 -16.43 -14.43
CA ILE A 78 -0.86 -15.88 -14.01
C ILE A 78 0.07 -16.95 -13.43
N ARG A 79 -0.48 -18.04 -12.87
CA ARG A 79 0.30 -19.20 -12.42
C ARG A 79 1.10 -19.83 -13.55
N ASP A 80 0.51 -19.89 -14.74
CA ASP A 80 1.14 -20.45 -15.94
C ASP A 80 2.24 -19.52 -16.52
N CYS A 81 2.31 -18.28 -16.05
CA CYS A 81 3.35 -17.33 -16.44
C CYS A 81 4.60 -17.51 -15.56
N THR A 82 5.58 -18.29 -16.03
CA THR A 82 6.87 -18.55 -15.33
C THR A 82 7.74 -17.30 -15.09
N SER A 83 7.38 -16.18 -15.73
CA SER A 83 7.92 -14.85 -15.45
C SER A 83 7.43 -14.28 -14.11
N PHE A 84 6.27 -14.74 -13.61
CA PHE A 84 5.61 -14.27 -12.39
C PHE A 84 5.56 -15.33 -11.29
N CYS A 85 5.29 -16.59 -11.63
CA CYS A 85 5.03 -17.64 -10.65
C CYS A 85 5.99 -18.83 -10.78
N HIS A 86 6.28 -19.46 -9.64
CA HIS A 86 6.83 -20.81 -9.60
C HIS A 86 5.73 -21.80 -10.03
N GLU A 87 6.10 -23.04 -10.36
CA GLU A 87 5.15 -24.12 -10.68
C GLU A 87 4.12 -24.37 -9.57
N SER A 88 4.45 -23.99 -8.33
CA SER A 88 3.55 -24.05 -7.17
C SER A 88 2.51 -22.90 -7.12
N GLY A 89 2.59 -21.93 -8.03
CA GLY A 89 1.77 -20.71 -8.02
C GLY A 89 2.23 -19.63 -7.03
N PHE A 90 3.38 -19.81 -6.39
CA PHE A 90 3.99 -18.78 -5.55
C PHE A 90 4.64 -17.71 -6.43
N PHE A 91 4.41 -16.43 -6.14
CA PHE A 91 5.03 -15.32 -6.86
C PHE A 91 6.55 -15.31 -6.68
N ILE A 92 7.28 -15.10 -7.76
CA ILE A 92 8.73 -15.04 -7.74
C ILE A 92 9.16 -13.57 -7.68
N LEU A 93 9.86 -13.18 -6.61
CA LEU A 93 10.65 -11.96 -6.55
C LEU A 93 11.86 -12.09 -7.49
N LYS A 94 11.66 -11.93 -8.81
CA LYS A 94 12.78 -11.58 -9.67
C LYS A 94 12.99 -10.08 -9.57
N GLU A 95 13.77 -9.65 -8.59
CA GLU A 95 14.32 -8.28 -8.54
C GLU A 95 15.07 -7.90 -9.84
N SER A 96 15.37 -8.87 -10.71
CA SER A 96 16.04 -8.68 -11.99
C SER A 96 15.12 -8.88 -13.21
N SER A 97 14.80 -7.74 -13.83
CA SER A 97 15.09 -7.45 -15.25
C SER A 97 14.38 -8.18 -16.39
N ARG A 98 13.43 -9.10 -16.19
CA ARG A 98 12.83 -9.83 -17.35
C ARG A 98 11.55 -9.29 -17.97
N VAL A 99 10.92 -8.26 -17.42
CA VAL A 99 9.72 -7.68 -18.02
C VAL A 99 10.02 -6.31 -18.63
N LEU A 100 10.82 -6.28 -19.70
CA LEU A 100 10.90 -5.08 -20.53
C LEU A 100 9.63 -4.94 -21.39
N VAL A 101 9.01 -6.06 -21.78
CA VAL A 101 7.75 -6.09 -22.54
C VAL A 101 6.96 -7.35 -22.16
N LEU A 102 5.77 -7.18 -21.57
CA LEU A 102 4.82 -8.28 -21.37
C LEU A 102 4.19 -8.70 -22.70
N THR A 103 4.05 -10.01 -22.91
CA THR A 103 3.23 -10.58 -23.97
C THR A 103 1.75 -10.20 -23.78
N LYS A 104 0.93 -10.37 -24.84
CA LYS A 104 -0.52 -10.14 -24.73
C LYS A 104 -1.15 -11.06 -23.67
N HIS A 105 -0.68 -12.31 -23.59
CA HIS A 105 -1.15 -13.28 -22.62
C HIS A 105 -0.80 -12.87 -21.18
N GLU A 106 0.46 -12.51 -20.92
CA GLU A 106 0.87 -12.06 -19.57
C GLU A 106 0.15 -10.77 -19.14
N LYS A 107 -0.10 -9.83 -20.07
CA LYS A 107 -0.91 -8.63 -19.75
C LYS A 107 -2.33 -9.01 -19.32
N GLN A 108 -2.93 -9.98 -19.99
CA GLN A 108 -4.27 -10.46 -19.66
C GLN A 108 -4.27 -11.20 -18.31
N ALA A 109 -3.28 -12.06 -18.06
CA ALA A 109 -3.12 -12.77 -16.80
C ALA A 109 -2.92 -11.82 -15.61
N VAL A 110 -2.04 -10.81 -15.77
CA VAL A 110 -1.86 -9.74 -14.78
C VAL A 110 -3.16 -8.97 -14.54
N TYR A 111 -3.91 -8.65 -15.59
CA TYR A 111 -5.19 -7.97 -15.44
C TYR A 111 -6.20 -8.80 -14.65
N GLU A 112 -6.35 -10.08 -15.00
CA GLU A 112 -7.26 -11.01 -14.32
C GLU A 112 -6.89 -11.22 -12.87
N GLU A 113 -5.60 -11.36 -12.56
CA GLU A 113 -5.10 -11.47 -11.19
C GLU A 113 -5.41 -10.21 -10.38
N LEU A 114 -5.06 -9.03 -10.89
CA LEU A 114 -5.31 -7.76 -10.19
C LEU A 114 -6.80 -7.48 -10.02
N LYS A 115 -7.61 -7.81 -11.04
CA LYS A 115 -9.07 -7.75 -10.96
C LYS A 115 -9.58 -8.70 -9.88
N THR A 116 -9.12 -9.94 -9.86
CA THR A 116 -9.50 -10.93 -8.85
C THR A 116 -9.12 -10.43 -7.46
N GLN A 117 -7.91 -9.90 -7.28
CA GLN A 117 -7.48 -9.32 -6.00
C GLN A 117 -8.30 -8.11 -5.56
N LEU A 118 -9.00 -7.40 -6.47
CA LEU A 118 -9.94 -6.33 -6.13
C LEU A 118 -11.34 -6.84 -5.86
N GLU A 119 -11.78 -7.83 -6.64
CA GLU A 119 -13.14 -8.33 -6.67
C GLU A 119 -13.37 -9.55 -5.77
N THR A 120 -12.33 -10.08 -5.11
CA THR A 120 -12.45 -11.18 -4.16
C THR A 120 -13.71 -10.97 -3.33
N THR A 121 -14.62 -11.93 -3.35
CA THR A 121 -16.00 -11.76 -2.82
C THR A 121 -16.01 -11.18 -1.41
N LEU A 122 -14.98 -11.50 -0.60
CA LEU A 122 -14.75 -10.98 0.73
C LEU A 122 -14.38 -9.48 0.75
N LEU A 123 -13.57 -9.00 -0.18
CA LEU A 123 -13.38 -7.55 -0.38
C LEU A 123 -14.64 -6.87 -0.88
N ALA A 124 -15.41 -7.50 -1.76
CA ALA A 124 -16.66 -6.92 -2.25
C ALA A 124 -17.76 -6.87 -1.17
N SER A 125 -17.77 -7.81 -0.20
CA SER A 125 -18.63 -7.74 0.98
C SER A 125 -18.08 -6.74 1.99
N LEU A 126 -16.78 -6.77 2.30
CA LEU A 126 -16.13 -5.80 3.19
C LEU A 126 -16.23 -4.35 2.67
N ALA A 127 -16.11 -4.15 1.36
CA ALA A 127 -16.27 -2.86 0.71
C ALA A 127 -17.68 -2.30 0.87
N ARG A 128 -18.70 -3.17 0.80
CA ARG A 128 -20.10 -2.79 0.99
C ARG A 128 -20.47 -2.61 2.46
N GLU A 129 -19.97 -3.47 3.34
CA GLU A 129 -20.32 -3.50 4.76
C GLU A 129 -19.52 -2.49 5.59
N TYR A 130 -18.23 -2.33 5.29
CA TYR A 130 -17.30 -1.47 6.05
C TYR A 130 -16.72 -0.31 5.22
N GLY A 131 -17.27 -0.08 4.02
CA GLY A 131 -16.92 1.08 3.21
C GLY A 131 -15.48 1.09 2.69
N ILE A 132 -14.87 -0.08 2.42
CA ILE A 132 -13.57 -0.15 1.74
C ILE A 132 -13.74 0.41 0.31
N GLN A 133 -13.38 1.68 0.13
CA GLN A 133 -13.41 2.38 -1.16
C GLN A 133 -11.99 2.64 -1.72
N ARG A 134 -10.95 2.03 -1.13
CA ARG A 134 -9.56 2.46 -1.37
C ARG A 134 -8.63 1.32 -1.77
N VAL A 135 -7.79 1.62 -2.75
CA VAL A 135 -6.77 0.72 -3.27
C VAL A 135 -5.43 1.44 -3.28
N ARG A 136 -4.42 0.76 -2.75
CA ARG A 136 -3.02 1.15 -2.71
C ARG A 136 -2.24 0.31 -3.72
N PHE A 137 -1.62 0.97 -4.68
CA PHE A 137 -0.96 0.29 -5.81
C PHE A 137 0.56 0.21 -5.65
N SER A 138 1.24 1.27 -5.18
CA SER A 138 2.70 1.31 -4.98
C SER A 138 3.17 2.63 -4.36
N ARG A 139 4.40 2.64 -3.81
CA ARG A 139 5.12 3.85 -3.37
C ARG A 139 5.52 4.73 -4.57
N ASN A 140 5.52 6.06 -4.39
CA ASN A 140 5.95 7.05 -5.40
C ASN A 140 6.92 8.12 -4.86
N MET A 141 7.56 7.84 -3.72
CA MET A 141 8.57 8.65 -3.06
C MET A 141 9.72 7.71 -2.60
N GLY A 142 10.98 8.07 -2.88
CA GLY A 142 12.17 7.29 -2.47
C GLY A 142 13.09 6.82 -3.64
N PRO A 143 14.28 6.29 -3.32
CA PRO A 143 15.36 6.03 -4.30
C PRO A 143 15.12 4.80 -5.20
N MET A 144 14.15 3.95 -4.88
CA MET A 144 13.79 2.72 -5.62
C MET A 144 13.08 3.00 -6.96
N MET A 145 13.29 4.17 -7.57
CA MET A 145 12.55 4.65 -8.74
C MET A 145 13.47 5.10 -9.88
N ARG A 146 14.55 4.36 -10.15
CA ARG A 146 15.25 4.41 -11.43
C ARG A 146 14.99 3.10 -12.19
N GLY A 147 14.34 3.18 -13.36
CA GLY A 147 14.18 2.04 -14.29
C GLY A 147 12.78 1.39 -14.37
N ILE A 148 12.78 0.08 -14.64
CA ILE A 148 11.64 -0.77 -15.10
C ILE A 148 10.39 -0.69 -14.20
N GLY A 149 10.53 -0.39 -12.91
CA GLY A 149 9.41 -0.19 -11.97
C GLY A 149 8.42 0.90 -12.41
N GLY A 150 8.84 1.89 -13.22
CA GLY A 150 7.96 2.91 -13.77
C GLY A 150 6.97 2.39 -14.82
N HIS A 151 7.37 1.43 -15.66
CA HIS A 151 6.50 0.83 -16.69
C HIS A 151 5.48 -0.13 -16.07
N TYR A 152 5.93 -0.90 -15.08
CA TYR A 152 5.05 -1.75 -14.28
C TYR A 152 3.97 -0.89 -13.62
N ARG A 153 4.38 0.19 -12.93
CA ARG A 153 3.45 1.15 -12.33
C ARG A 153 2.49 1.80 -13.33
N TRP A 154 2.95 2.16 -14.54
CA TRP A 154 2.06 2.68 -15.59
C TRP A 154 0.97 1.66 -15.98
N LEU A 155 1.33 0.38 -16.08
CA LEU A 155 0.37 -0.69 -16.36
C LEU A 155 -0.67 -0.78 -15.22
N PHE A 156 -0.21 -0.79 -13.96
CA PHE A 156 -1.09 -0.80 -12.79
C PHE A 156 -2.02 0.41 -12.75
N HIS A 157 -1.51 1.61 -13.02
CA HIS A 157 -2.31 2.84 -13.05
C HIS A 157 -3.34 2.83 -14.19
N ARG A 158 -2.98 2.29 -15.37
CA ARG A 158 -3.89 2.20 -16.51
C ARG A 158 -5.02 1.19 -16.26
N LEU A 159 -4.74 0.11 -15.54
CA LEU A 159 -5.75 -0.85 -15.09
C LEU A 159 -6.64 -0.25 -13.99
N ALA A 160 -6.05 0.49 -13.05
CA ALA A 160 -6.77 1.19 -11.98
C ALA A 160 -7.73 2.28 -12.50
N ALA A 161 -7.39 2.94 -13.61
CA ALA A 161 -8.23 3.96 -14.24
C ALA A 161 -9.58 3.40 -14.76
N GLY A 162 -9.72 2.08 -14.89
CA GLY A 162 -10.97 1.42 -15.26
C GLY A 162 -11.95 1.22 -14.09
N TYR A 163 -11.52 1.39 -12.84
CA TYR A 163 -12.35 1.20 -11.66
C TYR A 163 -12.85 2.55 -11.13
N GLN A 164 -14.17 2.73 -11.15
CA GLN A 164 -14.83 3.90 -10.57
C GLN A 164 -14.64 3.88 -9.03
N GLY A 165 -14.34 5.05 -8.43
CA GLY A 165 -14.31 5.22 -6.97
C GLY A 165 -12.97 4.96 -6.27
N ILE A 166 -11.94 4.47 -6.98
CA ILE A 166 -10.61 4.26 -6.39
C ILE A 166 -9.93 5.61 -6.06
N CYS A 167 -9.59 5.81 -4.79
CA CYS A 167 -8.84 6.97 -4.30
C CYS A 167 -7.59 6.54 -3.52
N GLY A 168 -6.45 7.11 -3.87
CA GLY A 168 -5.18 6.98 -3.14
C GLY A 168 -4.60 8.34 -2.75
N PRO A 169 -3.52 8.36 -1.96
CA PRO A 169 -2.81 9.60 -1.62
C PRO A 169 -2.19 10.25 -2.87
N ASP A 170 -1.82 11.53 -2.78
CA ASP A 170 -1.02 12.17 -3.84
C ASP A 170 0.39 11.57 -3.89
N LEU A 171 0.98 11.38 -2.71
CA LEU A 171 2.33 10.84 -2.51
C LEU A 171 2.32 9.71 -1.47
N SER A 172 3.17 8.71 -1.65
CA SER A 172 3.33 7.54 -0.79
C SER A 172 4.80 7.15 -0.75
N GLY A 173 5.34 6.97 0.46
CA GLY A 173 6.72 6.49 0.67
C GLY A 173 6.99 6.24 2.15
N TYR A 174 8.25 6.06 2.51
CA TYR A 174 8.62 5.87 3.91
C TYR A 174 8.83 7.19 4.63
N ALA A 175 8.82 7.12 5.96
CA ALA A 175 9.16 8.25 6.82
C ALA A 175 10.52 8.86 6.44
N SER A 176 11.51 8.01 6.14
CA SER A 176 12.83 8.44 5.70
C SER A 176 12.80 9.22 4.40
N ASP A 177 11.97 8.82 3.43
CA ASP A 177 11.90 9.49 2.14
C ASP A 177 11.32 10.90 2.30
N TRP A 178 10.30 11.06 3.17
CA TRP A 178 9.72 12.37 3.49
C TRP A 178 10.69 13.29 4.24
N LEU A 179 11.38 12.75 5.26
CA LEU A 179 12.29 13.52 6.10
C LEU A 179 13.51 14.02 5.34
N GLN A 180 13.96 13.27 4.32
CA GLN A 180 15.07 13.66 3.45
C GLN A 180 14.68 14.74 2.41
N LEU A 181 13.38 15.02 2.20
CA LEU A 181 12.98 16.13 1.34
C LEU A 181 13.21 17.48 2.03
N SER A 182 14.05 18.32 1.42
CA SER A 182 14.25 19.71 1.85
C SER A 182 12.92 20.48 1.96
N GLU A 183 12.77 21.32 2.98
CA GLU A 183 11.52 22.07 3.22
C GLU A 183 11.06 22.89 2.01
N LYS A 184 12.01 23.47 1.26
CA LYS A 184 11.71 24.25 0.04
C LYS A 184 11.06 23.41 -1.07
N ARG A 185 11.34 22.10 -1.10
CA ARG A 185 10.84 21.14 -2.12
C ARG A 185 9.60 20.37 -1.68
N ARG A 186 9.20 20.46 -0.41
CA ARG A 186 7.97 19.80 0.05
C ARG A 186 6.75 20.45 -0.61
N PRO A 187 5.89 19.66 -1.28
CA PRO A 187 4.66 20.19 -1.85
C PRO A 187 3.72 20.65 -0.74
N ALA A 188 2.78 21.53 -1.07
CA ALA A 188 1.79 22.07 -0.15
C ALA A 188 0.38 21.59 -0.54
N GLY A 189 -0.50 21.43 0.46
CA GLY A 189 -1.89 21.01 0.25
C GLY A 189 -2.06 19.60 -0.32
N LYS A 190 -1.11 18.70 -0.07
CA LYS A 190 -1.13 17.32 -0.57
C LYS A 190 -1.52 16.31 0.51
N TYR A 191 -2.06 15.18 0.05
CA TYR A 191 -2.28 13.98 0.85
C TYR A 191 -1.06 13.07 0.75
N ILE A 192 -0.32 12.94 1.84
CA ILE A 192 0.95 12.22 1.91
C ILE A 192 0.76 10.96 2.74
N GLU A 193 1.01 9.81 2.15
CA GLU A 193 1.04 8.53 2.84
C GLU A 193 2.47 8.18 3.25
N ILE A 194 2.61 7.82 4.52
CA ILE A 194 3.83 7.31 5.13
C ILE A 194 3.58 5.85 5.46
N ALA A 195 4.23 4.98 4.70
CA ALA A 195 4.16 3.54 4.87
C ALA A 195 5.12 3.07 5.95
N VAL A 196 4.68 2.11 6.75
CA VAL A 196 5.47 1.39 7.75
C VAL A 196 5.12 -0.09 7.69
N HIS A 197 6.03 -0.98 8.06
CA HIS A 197 5.79 -2.42 8.11
C HIS A 197 5.91 -2.91 9.55
N PRO A 198 4.85 -2.75 10.35
CA PRO A 198 4.91 -3.05 11.78
C PRO A 198 5.09 -4.56 12.00
N VAL A 199 6.00 -4.89 12.90
CA VAL A 199 6.18 -6.23 13.46
C VAL A 199 6.35 -6.12 14.98
N LEU A 200 6.16 -7.23 15.68
CA LEU A 200 6.49 -7.33 17.09
C LEU A 200 7.90 -7.92 17.21
N ASP A 201 8.74 -7.30 18.03
CA ASP A 201 10.04 -7.90 18.39
C ASP A 201 9.88 -9.01 19.44
N GLU A 202 11.01 -9.56 19.89
CA GLU A 202 11.04 -10.64 20.90
C GLU A 202 10.45 -10.23 22.26
N TYR A 203 10.39 -8.93 22.55
CA TYR A 203 9.80 -8.37 23.77
C TYR A 203 8.33 -7.99 23.58
N GLY A 204 7.80 -8.14 22.36
CA GLY A 204 6.45 -7.74 22.00
C GLY A 204 6.31 -6.24 21.76
N ASP A 205 7.39 -5.49 21.58
CA ASP A 205 7.36 -4.07 21.25
C ASP A 205 7.18 -3.84 19.73
N LEU A 206 6.60 -2.68 19.39
CA LEU A 206 6.29 -2.35 18.00
C LEU A 206 7.51 -1.74 17.31
N VAL A 207 8.08 -2.49 16.38
CA VAL A 207 9.17 -2.05 15.51
C VAL A 207 8.72 -2.10 14.05
N ASP A 208 9.39 -1.34 13.19
CA ASP A 208 9.29 -1.51 11.74
C ASP A 208 10.20 -2.68 11.30
N LYS A 209 10.04 -3.21 10.09
CA LYS A 209 10.84 -4.33 9.56
C LYS A 209 12.36 -4.09 9.57
N ASP A 210 12.81 -2.84 9.68
CA ASP A 210 14.22 -2.48 9.85
C ASP A 210 14.71 -2.53 11.33
N GLY A 211 13.89 -3.06 12.24
CA GLY A 211 14.19 -3.26 13.66
C GLY A 211 14.12 -2.00 14.51
N LYS A 212 13.71 -0.85 13.94
CA LYS A 212 13.62 0.42 14.66
C LYS A 212 12.26 0.60 15.30
N ASP A 213 12.25 1.13 16.53
CA ASP A 213 11.03 1.53 17.24
C ASP A 213 10.14 2.43 16.37
N LEU A 214 8.89 2.00 16.22
CA LEU A 214 7.94 2.61 15.29
C LEU A 214 7.54 4.01 15.76
N GLN A 215 7.34 4.20 17.07
CA GLN A 215 6.93 5.47 17.64
C GLN A 215 8.01 6.54 17.41
N ARG A 216 9.28 6.22 17.66
CA ARG A 216 10.42 7.10 17.42
C ARG A 216 10.57 7.46 15.95
N LYS A 217 10.34 6.51 15.05
CA LYS A 217 10.42 6.70 13.60
C LYS A 217 9.34 7.66 13.09
N LEU A 218 8.15 7.58 13.67
CA LEU A 218 6.99 8.36 13.27
C LEU A 218 6.83 9.69 14.02
N ARG A 219 7.42 9.85 15.20
CA ARG A 219 7.36 11.08 16.02
C ARG A 219 7.64 12.38 15.25
N PRO A 220 8.60 12.45 14.31
CA PRO A 220 8.85 13.68 13.54
C PRO A 220 7.76 14.03 12.53
N ILE A 221 6.83 13.12 12.25
CA ILE A 221 5.83 13.23 11.19
C ILE A 221 4.40 13.26 11.75
N ILE A 222 4.13 12.47 12.81
CA ILE A 222 2.81 12.46 13.46
C ILE A 222 2.56 13.83 14.10
N ASP A 223 1.74 14.64 13.43
CA ASP A 223 1.01 15.76 14.03
C ASP A 223 -0.49 15.46 13.92
N HIS A 224 -1.12 15.18 15.05
CA HIS A 224 -2.54 14.79 15.12
C HIS A 224 -3.51 15.81 14.48
N ARG A 225 -3.09 17.07 14.28
CA ARG A 225 -3.91 18.08 13.59
C ARG A 225 -3.90 17.92 12.06
N HIS A 226 -2.92 17.18 11.55
CA HIS A 226 -2.67 16.98 10.12
C HIS A 226 -2.76 15.53 9.69
N THR A 227 -2.84 14.57 10.62
CA THR A 227 -3.07 13.16 10.28
C THR A 227 -4.53 12.90 9.93
N ILE A 228 -4.75 12.11 8.88
CA ILE A 228 -6.07 11.64 8.44
C ILE A 228 -5.99 10.15 8.12
N SER A 229 -7.14 9.49 8.06
CA SER A 229 -7.26 8.08 7.71
C SER A 229 -7.74 7.84 6.28
N TYR A 230 -7.78 6.55 5.91
CA TYR A 230 -8.45 6.09 4.72
C TYR A 230 -9.99 6.29 4.74
N ALA A 231 -10.60 6.83 5.77
CA ALA A 231 -12.00 7.24 5.70
C ALA A 231 -12.16 8.69 5.19
N GLU A 232 -11.10 9.50 5.30
CA GLU A 232 -11.19 10.96 5.21
C GLU A 232 -10.65 11.57 3.90
N LEU A 233 -9.94 10.81 3.05
CA LEU A 233 -9.64 11.29 1.70
C LEU A 233 -10.93 11.57 0.91
N PRO A 234 -10.96 12.64 0.13
CA PRO A 234 -12.11 12.97 -0.70
C PRO A 234 -12.30 11.92 -1.81
N VAL A 235 -13.53 11.43 -1.95
CA VAL A 235 -13.95 10.58 -3.07
C VAL A 235 -14.30 11.48 -4.25
N HIS A 236 -13.72 11.27 -5.43
CA HIS A 236 -14.06 12.06 -6.61
C HIS A 236 -15.47 11.70 -7.11
N ARG A 237 -16.37 12.69 -7.20
CA ARG A 237 -17.75 12.54 -7.71
C ARG A 237 -17.85 12.34 -9.24
N GLU A 238 -16.76 12.52 -10.01
CA GLU A 238 -16.79 12.59 -11.48
C GLU A 238 -15.97 11.49 -12.18
N GLY A 239 -16.00 10.26 -11.68
CA GLY A 239 -15.59 9.07 -12.44
C GLY A 239 -14.16 9.02 -12.99
N ARG A 240 -13.27 9.93 -12.58
CA ARG A 240 -11.82 9.84 -12.76
C ARG A 240 -11.20 9.62 -11.39
N GLY A 241 -10.69 8.41 -11.12
CA GLY A 241 -9.95 8.14 -9.89
C GLY A 241 -8.77 9.11 -9.73
N ARG A 242 -8.48 9.53 -8.50
CA ARG A 242 -7.20 10.19 -8.17
C ARG A 242 -6.11 9.13 -8.29
N THR A 243 -5.53 9.01 -9.48
CA THR A 243 -4.24 8.34 -9.62
C THR A 243 -3.17 9.26 -9.06
N THR A 244 -2.25 8.69 -8.28
CA THR A 244 -1.11 9.38 -7.66
C THR A 244 -0.47 10.39 -8.62
N THR A 245 -0.69 11.68 -8.39
CA THR A 245 -0.12 12.73 -9.25
C THR A 245 1.32 13.01 -8.82
N GLY A 246 2.27 12.69 -9.70
CA GLY A 246 3.66 13.10 -9.56
C GLY A 246 4.57 12.02 -8.94
N ILE A 247 5.84 12.10 -9.30
CA ILE A 247 6.92 11.28 -8.75
C ILE A 247 7.98 12.23 -8.21
N ILE A 248 8.37 12.08 -6.95
CA ILE A 248 9.46 12.87 -6.35
C ILE A 248 10.67 11.95 -6.19
N HIS A 249 11.70 12.19 -7.00
CA HIS A 249 12.84 11.28 -7.19
C HIS A 249 14.11 11.66 -6.40
N ASP A 250 14.22 12.91 -5.93
CA ASP A 250 15.45 13.40 -5.30
C ASP A 250 15.40 13.20 -3.79
N VAL A 251 15.90 12.06 -3.35
CA VAL A 251 16.41 11.87 -2.00
C VAL A 251 17.88 12.30 -2.03
N THR A 252 18.24 13.40 -1.37
CA THR A 252 19.64 13.76 -1.18
C THR A 252 20.28 12.71 -0.30
N VAL A 253 21.07 11.81 -0.89
CA VAL A 253 21.99 10.95 -0.15
C VAL A 253 22.94 11.88 0.61
N PRO A 254 23.00 11.84 1.95
CA PRO A 254 24.06 12.54 2.67
C PRO A 254 25.39 12.02 2.13
N ALA A 255 26.23 12.90 1.61
CA ALA A 255 27.62 12.55 1.33
C ALA A 255 28.27 12.23 2.68
N ASN A 256 28.56 10.94 2.90
CA ASN A 256 29.55 10.44 3.86
C ASN A 256 30.14 9.16 3.27
#